data_AF-A0AAJ1PXA2-F1
#
_entry.id   AF-A0AAJ1PXA2-F1
#
_cell.length_a   1.000
_cell.length_b   1.000
_cell.length_c   1.000
_cell.angle_alpha   90.00
_cell.angle_beta   90.00
_cell.angle_gamma   90.00
#
_symmetry.space_group_name_H-M   'P 1'
#
loop_
_entity.id
_entity.type
_entity.pdbx_description
1 polymer ?
#
loop_
_entity_poly.entity_id
_entity_poly.type
_entity_poly.pdbx_seq_one_letter_code
_entity_poly.pdbx_strand_id
1 'polypeptide(L)'
;MRTKSSLLALWLSIALAFSLVPAHADSRPDVIDFDNVEADRLGSVSALFHAVDNQPLPGVEVRLYRIAEMRPGLPFVLDDSYATAIGWKSLTDATEPSDPDLAASATLTLQSLLERDGVVPTAQATSDSAGQVRMQDLQVGVYLMTASTVKQGAYRYVASPAIFALPQKGSDGELDYDVVVAPKLEPQKVEPTKYRLVKLWQDEPVKDRRPTSIQVDVLADGKLFKRVTLSAQNDWTFEWQDETGDRRWSVAEKLSGSYEVRTAVDNNVFTLTNVAPEPENPEPEGPLSKTGMDGKVGGVAIVLFLTGLVLIGAGRVRGRNERA
;
A
#
# COMPACT_ATOMS: atom_id res chain seq x y z
N MET A 1 16.99 -50.01 33.63
CA MET A 1 17.10 -49.89 32.16
C MET A 1 15.91 -49.04 31.71
N ARG A 2 16.02 -47.72 31.48
CA ARG A 2 16.62 -47.01 30.31
C ARG A 2 16.15 -47.67 29.00
N THR A 3 15.40 -47.04 28.09
CA THR A 3 15.29 -45.61 27.72
C THR A 3 13.93 -45.30 27.05
N LYS A 4 13.33 -44.15 27.40
CA LYS A 4 12.39 -43.38 26.57
C LYS A 4 13.18 -42.20 25.98
N SER A 5 13.14 -42.01 24.66
CA SER A 5 13.62 -40.82 23.92
C SER A 5 13.39 -41.13 22.43
N SER A 6 12.85 -40.28 21.56
CA SER A 6 12.77 -38.83 21.50
C SER A 6 11.58 -38.45 20.60
N LEU A 7 10.84 -37.39 20.94
CA LEU A 7 9.95 -36.62 20.04
C LEU A 7 9.51 -35.37 20.83
N LEU A 8 10.48 -34.54 21.23
CA LEU A 8 10.26 -33.31 21.98
C LEU A 8 11.46 -32.39 21.79
N ALA A 9 11.65 -31.92 20.55
CA ALA A 9 12.62 -30.88 20.23
C ALA A 9 12.33 -30.27 18.85
N LEU A 10 11.13 -29.72 18.63
CA LEU A 10 10.89 -28.80 17.50
C LEU A 10 9.70 -27.84 17.71
N TRP A 11 9.21 -27.67 18.95
CA TRP A 11 8.06 -26.81 19.25
C TRP A 11 8.41 -25.54 20.04
N LEU A 12 9.66 -25.36 20.47
CA LEU A 12 10.05 -24.24 21.33
C LEU A 12 10.76 -23.09 20.59
N SER A 13 11.19 -23.30 19.35
CA SER A 13 11.94 -22.28 18.59
C SER A 13 11.05 -21.23 17.91
N ILE A 14 9.82 -21.58 17.51
CA ILE A 14 8.92 -20.64 16.80
C ILE A 14 8.21 -19.70 17.79
N ALA A 15 7.82 -20.19 18.97
CA ALA A 15 7.20 -19.36 20.00
C ALA A 15 8.16 -18.29 20.58
N LEU A 16 9.47 -18.57 20.59
CA LEU A 16 10.46 -17.60 21.09
C LEU A 16 10.69 -16.44 20.10
N ALA A 17 10.63 -16.71 18.80
CA ALA A 17 10.75 -15.67 17.76
C ALA A 17 9.62 -14.62 17.82
N PHE A 18 8.41 -15.03 18.20
CA PHE A 18 7.27 -14.11 18.36
C PHE A 18 7.24 -13.39 19.71
N SER A 19 7.92 -13.90 20.74
CA SER A 19 8.00 -13.24 22.06
C SER A 19 8.96 -12.05 22.12
N LEU A 20 9.74 -11.84 21.05
CA LEU A 20 10.76 -10.79 20.93
C LEU A 20 10.42 -9.74 19.88
N VAL A 21 9.18 -9.69 19.35
CA VAL A 21 8.77 -8.57 18.50
C VAL A 21 8.70 -7.33 19.41
N PRO A 22 9.61 -6.35 19.29
CA PRO A 22 9.44 -5.10 19.98
C PRO A 22 8.11 -4.49 19.53
N ALA A 23 7.31 -4.04 20.50
CA ALA A 23 6.23 -3.12 20.22
C ALA A 23 6.82 -1.97 19.39
N HIS A 24 6.32 -1.80 18.16
CA HIS A 24 6.90 -0.98 17.08
C HIS A 24 8.06 -1.63 16.32
N ALA A 25 7.78 -2.72 15.59
CA ALA A 25 8.44 -2.90 14.30
C ALA A 25 7.86 -1.84 13.35
N ASP A 26 8.46 -0.66 13.37
CA ASP A 26 8.43 0.29 12.27
C ASP A 26 8.81 -0.54 11.04
N SER A 27 7.86 -0.88 10.18
CA SER A 27 8.07 -1.72 9.00
C SER A 27 8.82 -0.96 7.90
N ARG A 28 9.79 -0.15 8.30
CA ARG A 28 10.81 0.44 7.45
C ARG A 28 11.74 -0.71 7.06
N PRO A 29 11.84 -1.10 5.80
CA PRO A 29 13.01 -1.84 5.39
C PRO A 29 14.17 -0.87 5.49
N ASP A 30 15.07 -1.13 6.42
CA ASP A 30 16.41 -0.57 6.36
C ASP A 30 16.97 -0.82 4.95
N VAL A 31 17.63 0.20 4.38
CA VAL A 31 18.12 0.20 2.99
C VAL A 31 18.79 -1.14 2.67
N ILE A 32 18.18 -1.89 1.75
CA ILE A 32 18.67 -3.19 1.30
C ILE A 32 19.92 -2.94 0.46
N ASP A 33 20.99 -3.64 0.82
CA ASP A 33 22.19 -3.68 0.00
C ASP A 33 21.98 -4.64 -1.17
N PHE A 34 21.54 -4.08 -2.30
CA PHE A 34 21.23 -4.86 -3.50
C PHE A 34 22.42 -5.63 -4.03
N ASP A 35 23.66 -5.16 -3.84
CA ASP A 35 24.84 -5.82 -4.38
C ASP A 35 25.09 -7.19 -3.72
N ASN A 36 24.61 -7.36 -2.49
CA ASN A 36 24.80 -8.57 -1.69
C ASN A 36 23.58 -9.52 -1.68
N VAL A 37 22.56 -9.24 -2.51
CA VAL A 37 21.37 -10.09 -2.61
C VAL A 37 21.68 -11.39 -3.37
N GLU A 38 21.37 -12.53 -2.77
CA GLU A 38 21.41 -13.85 -3.42
C GLU A 38 20.08 -14.10 -4.16
N ALA A 39 19.95 -13.61 -5.39
CA ALA A 39 18.67 -13.63 -6.11
C ALA A 39 18.06 -15.04 -6.33
N ASP A 40 18.88 -16.09 -6.41
CA ASP A 40 18.42 -17.47 -6.61
C ASP A 40 18.07 -18.17 -5.28
N ARG A 41 18.32 -17.55 -4.13
CA ARG A 41 17.99 -18.12 -2.82
C ARG A 41 16.48 -18.10 -2.62
N LEU A 42 15.94 -19.19 -2.09
CA LEU A 42 14.55 -19.24 -1.67
C LEU A 42 14.42 -18.76 -0.22
N GLY A 43 13.35 -18.03 0.05
CA GLY A 43 13.00 -17.53 1.36
C GLY A 43 11.62 -17.99 1.83
N SER A 44 11.26 -17.50 3.01
CA SER A 44 9.97 -17.71 3.62
C SER A 44 9.40 -16.41 4.16
N VAL A 45 8.07 -16.38 4.25
CA VAL A 45 7.32 -15.28 4.84
C VAL A 45 6.39 -15.83 5.89
N SER A 46 6.41 -15.24 7.07
CA SER A 46 5.51 -15.56 8.17
C SER A 46 4.68 -14.33 8.56
N ALA A 47 3.43 -14.53 8.96
CA ALA A 47 2.55 -13.47 9.46
C ALA A 47 1.73 -13.97 10.65
N LEU A 48 1.40 -13.04 11.56
CA LEU A 48 0.60 -13.32 12.76
C LEU A 48 -0.64 -12.44 12.78
N PHE A 49 -1.78 -13.06 13.04
CA PHE A 49 -3.08 -12.40 13.08
C PHE A 49 -3.73 -12.61 14.44
N HIS A 50 -3.69 -11.57 15.28
CA HIS A 50 -4.35 -11.56 16.59
C HIS A 50 -5.35 -10.40 16.67
N ALA A 51 -6.43 -10.62 17.40
CA ALA A 51 -7.38 -9.60 17.79
C ALA A 51 -6.77 -8.62 18.82
N VAL A 52 -7.48 -7.52 19.10
CA VAL A 52 -7.05 -6.48 20.06
C VAL A 52 -6.84 -7.04 21.48
N ASP A 53 -7.58 -8.08 21.86
CA ASP A 53 -7.44 -8.80 23.12
C ASP A 53 -6.40 -9.93 23.07
N ASN A 54 -5.55 -9.92 22.03
CA ASN A 54 -4.50 -10.89 21.76
C ASN A 54 -5.00 -12.33 21.53
N GLN A 55 -6.30 -12.51 21.25
CA GLN A 55 -6.82 -13.80 20.81
C GLN A 55 -6.40 -14.10 19.36
N PRO A 56 -6.04 -15.35 19.03
CA PRO A 56 -5.67 -15.70 17.66
C PRO A 56 -6.88 -15.59 16.71
N LEU A 57 -6.60 -15.13 15.48
CA LEU A 57 -7.57 -15.06 14.38
C LEU A 57 -7.27 -16.19 13.37
N PRO A 58 -7.85 -17.39 13.55
CA PRO A 58 -7.77 -18.45 12.55
C PRO A 58 -8.62 -18.12 11.31
N GLY A 59 -8.26 -18.70 10.16
CA GLY A 59 -9.06 -18.57 8.94
C GLY A 59 -8.79 -17.31 8.12
N VAL A 60 -7.78 -16.51 8.47
CA VAL A 60 -7.34 -15.37 7.66
C VAL A 60 -6.61 -15.91 6.44
N GLU A 61 -7.17 -15.75 5.25
CA GLU A 61 -6.54 -16.12 3.99
C GLU A 61 -5.57 -15.01 3.57
N VAL A 62 -4.29 -15.34 3.53
CA VAL A 62 -3.20 -14.45 3.11
C VAL A 62 -2.80 -14.79 1.68
N ARG A 63 -2.60 -13.77 0.86
CA ARG A 63 -2.12 -13.87 -0.51
C ARG A 63 -0.88 -13.01 -0.69
N LEU A 64 0.14 -13.58 -1.33
CA LEU A 64 1.36 -12.87 -1.72
C LEU A 64 1.42 -12.75 -3.23
N TYR A 65 1.69 -11.55 -3.71
CA TYR A 65 1.93 -11.24 -5.11
C TYR A 65 3.37 -10.75 -5.23
N ARG A 66 4.23 -11.46 -5.95
CA ARG A 66 5.57 -10.96 -6.30
C ARG A 66 5.39 -9.87 -7.34
N ILE A 67 5.52 -8.62 -6.93
CA ILE A 67 5.23 -7.44 -7.74
C ILE A 67 6.49 -6.86 -8.39
N ALA A 68 7.68 -7.20 -7.88
CA ALA A 68 8.93 -6.82 -8.51
C ALA A 68 10.02 -7.87 -8.30
N GLU A 69 10.87 -8.03 -9.31
CA GLU A 69 12.12 -8.79 -9.17
C GLU A 69 13.17 -7.97 -8.42
N MET A 70 14.04 -8.65 -7.67
CA MET A 70 15.22 -8.06 -7.04
C MET A 70 16.44 -8.80 -7.56
N ARG A 71 17.45 -8.06 -8.01
CA ARG A 71 18.69 -8.59 -8.62
C ARG A 71 19.91 -7.84 -8.08
N PRO A 72 21.10 -8.46 -8.07
CA PRO A 72 22.33 -7.78 -7.72
C PRO A 72 22.53 -6.49 -8.51
N GLY A 73 22.74 -5.37 -7.80
CA GLY A 73 23.04 -4.07 -8.40
C GLY A 73 21.93 -3.43 -9.24
N LEU A 74 20.70 -3.96 -9.26
CA LEU A 74 19.58 -3.38 -10.01
C LEU A 74 18.46 -2.95 -9.06
N PRO A 75 17.95 -1.70 -9.19
CA PRO A 75 16.72 -1.32 -8.53
C PRO A 75 15.56 -2.11 -9.13
N PHE A 76 14.53 -2.32 -8.34
CA PHE A 76 13.47 -3.25 -8.70
C PHE A 76 12.67 -2.82 -9.93
N VAL A 77 12.21 -3.82 -10.68
CA VAL A 77 11.36 -3.64 -11.87
C VAL A 77 9.98 -4.20 -11.55
N LEU A 78 8.98 -3.32 -11.49
CA LEU A 78 7.58 -3.72 -11.43
C LEU A 78 7.16 -4.30 -12.78
N ASP A 79 6.22 -5.23 -12.76
CA ASP A 79 5.56 -5.65 -14.01
C ASP A 79 4.92 -4.44 -14.72
N ASP A 80 5.21 -4.29 -16.02
CA ASP A 80 4.89 -3.12 -16.84
C ASP A 80 3.40 -2.72 -16.81
N SER A 81 2.51 -3.70 -16.64
CA SER A 81 1.07 -3.49 -16.60
C SER A 81 0.60 -2.74 -15.35
N TYR A 82 1.30 -2.90 -14.23
CA TYR A 82 1.00 -2.23 -12.95
C TYR A 82 1.85 -0.98 -12.75
N ALA A 83 3.11 -0.99 -13.17
CA ALA A 83 4.04 0.14 -13.05
C ALA A 83 3.46 1.43 -13.64
N THR A 84 2.86 1.32 -14.83
CA THR A 84 2.22 2.45 -15.53
C THR A 84 0.98 2.97 -14.79
N ALA A 85 0.19 2.06 -14.20
CA ALA A 85 -1.08 2.39 -13.56
C ALA A 85 -0.93 3.18 -12.25
N ILE A 86 0.14 2.87 -11.49
CA ILE A 86 0.41 3.50 -10.19
C ILE A 86 1.54 4.54 -10.28
N GLY A 87 2.02 4.87 -11.48
CA GLY A 87 3.06 5.89 -11.69
C GLY A 87 4.43 5.54 -11.07
N TRP A 88 4.66 4.28 -10.70
CA TRP A 88 5.87 3.84 -10.02
C TRP A 88 6.97 3.53 -11.04
N LYS A 89 7.89 4.47 -11.23
CA LYS A 89 8.97 4.38 -12.25
C LYS A 89 10.25 3.71 -11.76
N SER A 90 10.46 3.62 -10.45
CA SER A 90 11.63 2.98 -9.83
C SER A 90 11.35 2.72 -8.36
N LEU A 91 11.70 1.55 -7.86
CA LEU A 91 11.75 1.25 -6.43
C LEU A 91 13.16 1.59 -5.86
N THR A 92 13.80 2.66 -6.32
CA THR A 92 14.96 3.24 -5.63
C THR A 92 14.55 3.85 -4.28
N ASP A 93 13.29 4.29 -4.17
CA ASP A 93 12.58 4.68 -2.93
C ASP A 93 11.52 3.61 -2.59
N ALA A 94 11.96 2.36 -2.50
CA ALA A 94 11.14 1.15 -2.64
C ALA A 94 9.96 1.00 -1.68
N THR A 95 9.90 1.79 -0.61
CA THR A 95 8.95 1.56 0.48
C THR A 95 8.28 2.80 1.05
N GLU A 96 8.74 3.99 0.68
CA GLU A 96 8.07 5.23 0.98
C GLU A 96 8.48 6.25 -0.09
N PRO A 97 7.58 6.66 -1.01
CA PRO A 97 7.57 8.08 -1.36
C PRO A 97 7.76 8.89 -0.08
N SER A 98 8.51 9.99 -0.11
CA SER A 98 8.69 10.91 1.02
C SER A 98 7.38 11.42 1.66
N ASP A 99 6.25 11.06 1.05
CA ASP A 99 4.87 11.19 1.49
C ASP A 99 4.25 9.81 1.82
N PRO A 100 4.08 9.47 3.12
CA PRO A 100 3.44 8.23 3.56
C PRO A 100 2.03 7.98 2.99
N ASP A 101 1.28 9.04 2.68
CA ASP A 101 -0.06 8.92 2.11
C ASP A 101 0.00 8.37 0.68
N LEU A 102 1.07 8.67 -0.06
CA LEU A 102 1.30 8.15 -1.40
C LEU A 102 1.64 6.64 -1.37
N ALA A 103 2.39 6.19 -0.37
CA ALA A 103 2.73 4.77 -0.20
C ALA A 103 1.48 3.91 0.10
N ALA A 104 0.66 4.37 1.05
CA ALA A 104 -0.60 3.73 1.39
C ALA A 104 -1.56 3.71 0.19
N SER A 105 -1.63 4.81 -0.56
CA SER A 105 -2.47 4.94 -1.75
C SER A 105 -2.04 3.98 -2.86
N ALA A 106 -0.74 3.89 -3.15
CA ALA A 106 -0.22 2.98 -4.16
C ALA A 106 -0.49 1.51 -3.80
N THR A 107 -0.31 1.16 -2.52
CA THR A 107 -0.58 -0.19 -2.01
C THR A 107 -2.05 -0.59 -2.19
N LEU A 108 -2.99 0.29 -1.82
CA LEU A 108 -4.43 0.07 -2.00
C LEU A 108 -4.84 0.01 -3.47
N THR A 109 -4.22 0.85 -4.30
CA THR A 109 -4.46 0.85 -5.75
C THR A 109 -4.01 -0.47 -6.37
N LEU A 110 -2.79 -0.92 -6.05
CA LEU A 110 -2.25 -2.18 -6.55
C LEU A 110 -3.09 -3.38 -6.10
N GLN A 111 -3.49 -3.44 -4.83
CA GLN A 111 -4.43 -4.45 -4.34
C GLN A 111 -5.71 -4.48 -5.21
N SER A 112 -6.32 -3.32 -5.42
CA SER A 112 -7.60 -3.22 -6.15
C SER A 112 -7.46 -3.64 -7.62
N LEU A 113 -6.33 -3.33 -8.25
CA LEU A 113 -6.03 -3.74 -9.63
C LEU A 113 -5.82 -5.25 -9.73
N LEU A 114 -5.01 -5.85 -8.83
CA LEU A 114 -4.77 -7.29 -8.82
C LEU A 114 -6.06 -8.09 -8.60
N GLU A 115 -6.94 -7.59 -7.71
CA GLU A 115 -8.26 -8.19 -7.46
C GLU A 115 -9.19 -8.07 -8.67
N ARG A 116 -9.24 -6.90 -9.31
CA ARG A 116 -10.03 -6.68 -10.54
C ARG A 116 -9.58 -7.62 -11.65
N ASP A 117 -8.27 -7.75 -11.84
CA ASP A 117 -7.68 -8.51 -12.93
C ASP A 117 -7.63 -10.02 -12.65
N GLY A 118 -8.00 -10.44 -11.44
CA GLY A 118 -8.01 -11.84 -11.05
C GLY A 118 -6.62 -12.46 -11.07
N VAL A 119 -5.60 -11.68 -10.71
CA VAL A 119 -4.21 -12.13 -10.71
C VAL A 119 -4.06 -13.29 -9.75
N VAL A 120 -3.40 -14.35 -10.21
CA VAL A 120 -3.09 -15.51 -9.38
C VAL A 120 -1.97 -15.13 -8.41
N PRO A 121 -2.15 -15.30 -7.09
CA PRO A 121 -1.10 -15.00 -6.14
C PRO A 121 0.08 -15.96 -6.32
N THR A 122 1.29 -15.45 -6.11
CA THR A 122 2.53 -16.25 -6.10
C THR A 122 2.48 -17.31 -5.03
N ALA A 123 1.91 -16.99 -3.87
CA ALA A 123 1.65 -17.92 -2.78
C ALA A 123 0.39 -17.51 -2.02
N GLN A 124 -0.26 -18.50 -1.41
CA GLN A 124 -1.42 -18.28 -0.55
C GLN A 124 -1.44 -19.30 0.58
N ALA A 125 -1.93 -18.88 1.74
CA ALA A 125 -2.10 -19.73 2.90
C ALA A 125 -3.18 -19.17 3.83
N THR A 126 -3.66 -19.99 4.76
CA THR A 126 -4.69 -19.59 5.72
C THR A 126 -4.14 -19.70 7.13
N SER A 127 -4.44 -18.72 7.99
CA SER A 127 -3.97 -18.72 9.37
C SER A 127 -4.54 -19.90 10.15
N ASP A 128 -3.67 -20.55 10.92
CA ASP A 128 -4.00 -21.72 11.73
C ASP A 128 -4.73 -21.33 13.04
N SER A 129 -4.95 -22.32 13.93
CA SER A 129 -5.59 -22.10 15.23
C SER A 129 -4.83 -21.14 16.16
N ALA A 130 -3.54 -20.89 15.89
CA ALA A 130 -2.72 -19.93 16.60
C ALA A 130 -2.64 -18.58 15.87
N GLY A 131 -3.42 -18.36 14.80
CA GLY A 131 -3.41 -17.14 14.00
C GLY A 131 -2.17 -16.99 13.14
N GLN A 132 -1.41 -18.07 12.91
CA GLN A 132 -0.13 -18.03 12.19
C GLN A 132 -0.26 -18.48 10.76
N VAL A 133 0.47 -17.80 9.87
CA VAL A 133 0.71 -18.22 8.49
C VAL A 133 2.20 -18.32 8.26
N ARG A 134 2.64 -19.37 7.55
CA ARG A 134 3.99 -19.46 6.97
C ARG A 134 3.92 -19.97 5.53
N MET A 135 4.55 -19.24 4.63
CA MET A 135 4.75 -19.61 3.23
C MET A 135 6.25 -19.75 2.98
N GLN A 136 6.65 -20.80 2.27
CA GLN A 136 8.06 -21.16 2.01
C GLN A 136 8.31 -21.27 0.51
N ASP A 137 9.57 -21.50 0.14
CA ASP A 137 10.00 -21.67 -1.25
C ASP A 137 9.71 -20.44 -2.13
N LEU A 138 9.75 -19.25 -1.53
CA LEU A 138 9.47 -17.98 -2.19
C LEU A 138 10.75 -17.43 -2.83
N GLN A 139 10.65 -16.98 -4.09
CA GLN A 139 11.76 -16.32 -4.76
C GLN A 139 12.02 -14.93 -4.15
N VAL A 140 13.27 -14.48 -4.18
CA VAL A 140 13.65 -13.12 -3.78
C VAL A 140 12.94 -12.05 -4.61
N GLY A 141 12.41 -11.01 -3.99
CA GLY A 141 11.69 -9.94 -4.69
C GLY A 141 10.92 -9.03 -3.75
N VAL A 142 10.08 -8.17 -4.33
CA VAL A 142 9.10 -7.37 -3.58
C VAL A 142 7.76 -8.03 -3.69
N TYR A 143 7.08 -8.10 -2.55
CA TYR A 143 5.79 -8.71 -2.43
C TYR A 143 4.75 -7.70 -1.95
N LEU A 144 3.56 -7.74 -2.56
CA LEU A 144 2.34 -7.25 -1.94
C LEU A 144 1.69 -8.40 -1.18
N MET A 145 1.46 -8.20 0.12
CA MET A 145 0.60 -9.04 0.94
C MET A 145 -0.80 -8.45 1.02
N THR A 146 -1.81 -9.29 0.79
CA THR A 146 -3.20 -8.99 1.11
C THR A 146 -3.77 -10.08 2.02
N ALA A 147 -4.81 -9.75 2.79
CA ALA A 147 -5.48 -10.71 3.67
C ALA A 147 -7.01 -10.57 3.60
N SER A 148 -7.70 -11.69 3.78
CA SER A 148 -9.17 -11.70 3.91
C SER A 148 -9.62 -11.12 5.25
N THR A 149 -10.88 -10.73 5.32
CA THR A 149 -11.52 -10.38 6.59
C THR A 149 -11.90 -11.63 7.35
N VAL A 150 -11.78 -11.59 8.68
CA VAL A 150 -12.28 -12.64 9.58
C VAL A 150 -13.19 -12.00 10.62
N LYS A 151 -14.30 -12.67 10.92
CA LYS A 151 -15.22 -12.26 11.97
C LYS A 151 -14.88 -12.94 13.29
N GLN A 152 -14.89 -12.18 14.37
CA GLN A 152 -14.82 -12.69 15.72
C GLN A 152 -15.71 -11.83 16.64
N GLY A 153 -16.72 -12.45 17.25
CA GLY A 153 -17.73 -11.74 18.02
C GLY A 153 -18.50 -10.72 17.17
N ALA A 154 -18.58 -9.48 17.65
CA ALA A 154 -19.27 -8.37 16.98
C ALA A 154 -18.39 -7.61 15.96
N TYR A 155 -17.15 -8.06 15.75
CA TYR A 155 -16.16 -7.39 14.93
C TYR A 155 -15.74 -8.25 13.74
N ARG A 156 -15.41 -7.59 12.63
CA ARG A 156 -14.59 -8.09 11.54
C ARG A 156 -13.19 -7.48 11.68
N TYR A 157 -12.15 -8.23 11.40
CA TYR A 157 -10.78 -7.73 11.40
C TYR A 157 -10.34 -7.51 9.97
N VAL A 158 -9.95 -6.27 9.67
CA VAL A 158 -9.49 -5.88 8.34
C VAL A 158 -7.98 -5.64 8.42
N ALA A 159 -7.20 -6.39 7.64
CA ALA A 159 -5.79 -6.13 7.51
C ALA A 159 -5.55 -5.08 6.42
N SER A 160 -4.69 -4.10 6.69
CA SER A 160 -4.14 -3.26 5.63
C SER A 160 -3.25 -4.11 4.73
N PRO A 161 -3.32 -3.94 3.40
CA PRO A 161 -2.33 -4.52 2.51
C PRO A 161 -0.94 -3.95 2.85
N ALA A 162 0.11 -4.73 2.59
CA ALA A 162 1.48 -4.33 2.89
C ALA A 162 2.43 -4.70 1.75
N ILE A 163 3.35 -3.80 1.42
CA ILE A 163 4.46 -4.06 0.51
C ILE A 163 5.71 -4.30 1.34
N PHE A 164 6.46 -5.34 1.01
CA PHE A 164 7.70 -5.68 1.70
C PHE A 164 8.68 -6.39 0.76
N ALA A 165 9.96 -6.31 1.08
CA ALA A 165 11.00 -7.04 0.39
C ALA A 165 11.25 -8.41 1.02
N LEU A 166 11.68 -9.37 0.21
CA LEU A 166 12.27 -10.64 0.60
C LEU A 166 13.57 -10.79 -0.19
N PRO A 167 14.76 -10.75 0.42
CA PRO A 167 15.03 -10.65 1.86
C PRO A 167 14.79 -9.25 2.43
N GLN A 168 14.87 -9.13 3.75
CA GLN A 168 14.97 -7.84 4.48
C GLN A 168 16.31 -7.73 5.18
N LYS A 169 16.76 -6.51 5.49
CA LYS A 169 17.95 -6.31 6.31
C LYS A 169 17.61 -6.58 7.77
N GLY A 170 18.31 -7.52 8.39
CA GLY A 170 18.23 -7.84 9.81
C GLY A 170 18.91 -6.79 10.69
N SER A 171 18.67 -6.86 12.00
CA SER A 171 19.25 -5.92 12.98
C SER A 171 20.78 -5.99 13.08
N ASP A 172 21.38 -7.09 12.65
CA ASP A 172 22.83 -7.30 12.56
C ASP A 172 23.42 -6.75 11.24
N GLY A 173 22.58 -6.28 10.33
CA GLY A 173 22.96 -5.75 9.02
C GLY A 173 23.00 -6.80 7.91
N GLU A 174 22.79 -8.07 8.22
CA GLU A 174 22.76 -9.18 7.25
C GLU A 174 21.39 -9.29 6.58
N LEU A 175 21.31 -9.99 5.46
CA LEU A 175 20.04 -10.23 4.77
C LEU A 175 19.31 -11.44 5.36
N ASP A 176 18.09 -11.20 5.87
CA ASP A 176 17.18 -12.22 6.36
C ASP A 176 16.22 -12.68 5.26
N TYR A 177 16.28 -13.98 4.97
CA TYR A 177 15.43 -14.65 3.99
C TYR A 177 14.23 -15.35 4.66
N ASP A 178 14.09 -15.27 5.98
CA ASP A 178 12.90 -15.69 6.73
C ASP A 178 12.18 -14.47 7.31
N VAL A 179 11.40 -13.81 6.47
CA VAL A 179 10.78 -12.52 6.78
C VAL A 179 9.52 -12.70 7.61
N VAL A 180 9.41 -11.95 8.70
CA VAL A 180 8.19 -11.84 9.49
C VAL A 180 7.50 -10.52 9.16
N VAL A 181 6.27 -10.59 8.66
CA VAL A 181 5.43 -9.42 8.38
C VAL A 181 4.40 -9.28 9.50
N ALA A 182 4.25 -8.07 10.02
CA ALA A 182 3.23 -7.72 11.00
C ALA A 182 2.11 -6.90 10.33
N PRO A 183 1.07 -7.53 9.76
CA PRO A 183 -0.02 -6.80 9.14
C PRO A 183 -0.71 -5.87 10.16
N LYS A 184 -0.95 -4.62 9.75
CA LYS A 184 -1.79 -3.70 10.52
C LYS A 184 -3.23 -4.20 10.47
N LEU A 185 -3.79 -4.56 11.63
CA LEU A 185 -5.16 -5.04 11.77
C LEU A 185 -6.04 -3.99 12.44
N GLU A 186 -7.20 -3.72 11.85
CA GLU A 186 -8.18 -2.78 12.38
C GLU A 186 -9.51 -3.48 12.67
N PRO A 187 -10.03 -3.43 13.91
CA PRO A 187 -11.32 -4.00 14.28
C PRO A 187 -12.48 -3.15 13.75
N GLN A 188 -13.17 -3.73 12.79
CA GLN A 188 -14.41 -3.36 12.12
C GLN A 188 -15.69 -3.72 12.89
N LYS A 189 -16.50 -2.83 13.47
CA LYS A 189 -17.79 -3.30 14.00
C LYS A 189 -18.68 -3.81 12.83
N VAL A 190 -19.28 -4.99 12.98
CA VAL A 190 -20.16 -5.57 11.97
C VAL A 190 -21.55 -4.99 12.11
N GLU A 191 -21.91 -4.10 11.20
CA GLU A 191 -23.23 -3.47 11.12
C GLU A 191 -23.51 -2.95 9.70
N PRO A 192 -24.79 -2.79 9.31
CA PRO A 192 -25.13 -2.23 8.01
C PRO A 192 -24.39 -0.91 7.78
N THR A 193 -23.60 -0.85 6.70
CA THR A 193 -22.68 0.27 6.44
C THR A 193 -22.93 0.87 5.06
N LYS A 194 -23.03 2.19 5.01
CA LYS A 194 -23.08 2.95 3.75
C LYS A 194 -21.67 3.30 3.31
N TYR A 195 -21.42 3.12 2.02
CA TYR A 195 -20.16 3.47 1.37
C TYR A 195 -20.38 4.51 0.28
N ARG A 196 -19.34 5.29 0.02
CA ARG A 196 -19.32 6.28 -1.04
C ARG A 196 -18.02 6.17 -1.83
N LEU A 197 -18.12 6.34 -3.14
CA LEU A 197 -17.01 6.49 -4.07
C LEU A 197 -17.04 7.92 -4.62
N VAL A 198 -15.89 8.58 -4.59
CA VAL A 198 -15.66 9.92 -5.14
C VAL A 198 -14.47 9.85 -6.10
N LYS A 199 -14.63 10.42 -7.29
CA LYS A 199 -13.54 10.58 -8.25
C LYS A 199 -13.04 12.02 -8.27
N LEU A 200 -11.75 12.19 -8.05
CA LEU A 200 -11.02 13.45 -8.09
C LEU A 200 -10.06 13.48 -9.28
N TRP A 201 -9.71 14.68 -9.72
CA TRP A 201 -8.81 14.91 -10.84
C TRP A 201 -7.72 15.90 -10.41
N GLN A 202 -6.47 15.47 -10.50
CA GLN A 202 -5.26 16.30 -10.35
C GLN A 202 -4.58 16.37 -11.72
N ASP A 203 -5.21 17.08 -12.64
CA ASP A 203 -4.91 17.00 -14.07
C ASP A 203 -4.55 18.34 -14.71
N GLU A 204 -4.20 19.36 -13.92
CA GLU A 204 -3.61 20.58 -14.47
C GLU A 204 -2.16 20.28 -14.92
N PRO A 205 -1.74 20.69 -16.14
CA PRO A 205 -2.43 21.55 -17.11
C PRO A 205 -3.24 20.82 -18.21
N VAL A 206 -3.33 19.49 -18.20
CA VAL A 206 -3.92 18.66 -19.27
C VAL A 206 -5.42 18.38 -19.10
N LYS A 207 -6.15 19.28 -18.43
CA LYS A 207 -7.57 19.13 -18.09
C LYS A 207 -8.48 18.98 -19.32
N ASP A 208 -8.07 19.53 -20.45
CA ASP A 208 -8.73 19.39 -21.75
C ASP A 208 -8.77 17.93 -22.25
N ARG A 209 -7.86 17.07 -21.75
CA ARG A 209 -7.79 15.64 -22.09
C ARG A 209 -8.64 14.75 -21.19
N ARG A 210 -9.33 15.33 -20.19
CA ARG A 210 -10.16 14.57 -19.25
C ARG A 210 -11.29 13.84 -19.99
N PRO A 211 -11.46 12.52 -19.81
CA PRO A 211 -12.56 11.79 -20.40
C PRO A 211 -13.91 12.27 -19.83
N THR A 212 -14.97 12.18 -20.64
CA THR A 212 -16.32 12.58 -20.23
C THR A 212 -16.94 11.64 -19.20
N SER A 213 -16.46 10.39 -19.13
CA SER A 213 -16.83 9.40 -18.12
C SER A 213 -15.72 8.35 -17.96
N ILE A 214 -15.74 7.64 -16.83
CA ILE A 214 -14.88 6.48 -16.56
C ILE A 214 -15.71 5.28 -16.11
N GLN A 215 -15.15 4.09 -16.21
CA GLN A 215 -15.70 2.86 -15.64
C GLN A 215 -14.92 2.50 -14.38
N VAL A 216 -15.62 2.23 -13.28
CA VAL A 216 -15.03 1.75 -12.03
C VAL A 216 -15.69 0.45 -11.63
N ASP A 217 -14.89 -0.56 -11.30
CA ASP A 217 -15.35 -1.81 -10.73
C ASP A 217 -15.32 -1.70 -9.20
N VAL A 218 -16.48 -1.84 -8.57
CA VAL A 218 -16.63 -1.99 -7.13
C VAL A 218 -16.58 -3.48 -6.82
N LEU A 219 -15.65 -3.86 -5.95
CA LEU A 219 -15.33 -5.25 -5.62
C LEU A 219 -15.73 -5.53 -4.16
N ALA A 220 -16.37 -6.68 -3.93
CA ALA A 220 -16.68 -7.24 -2.62
C ALA A 220 -15.83 -8.49 -2.41
N ASP A 221 -14.98 -8.49 -1.38
CA ASP A 221 -14.06 -9.59 -1.07
C ASP A 221 -13.23 -10.02 -2.30
N GLY A 222 -12.78 -9.04 -3.08
CA GLY A 222 -12.00 -9.25 -4.31
C GLY A 222 -12.80 -9.72 -5.52
N LYS A 223 -14.14 -9.78 -5.45
CA LYS A 223 -15.02 -10.19 -6.55
C LYS A 223 -15.86 -9.03 -7.06
N LEU A 224 -16.12 -8.99 -8.36
CA LEU A 224 -16.97 -7.96 -8.97
C LEU A 224 -18.36 -7.94 -8.33
N PHE A 225 -18.66 -6.84 -7.63
CA PHE A 225 -20.00 -6.56 -7.12
C PHE A 225 -20.79 -5.73 -8.14
N LYS A 226 -20.20 -4.63 -8.62
CA LYS A 226 -20.86 -3.74 -9.56
C LYS A 226 -19.85 -2.95 -10.38
N ARG A 227 -20.12 -2.84 -11.68
CA ARG A 227 -19.46 -1.86 -12.56
C ARG A 227 -20.27 -0.58 -12.60
N VAL A 228 -19.62 0.56 -12.36
CA VAL A 228 -20.27 1.88 -12.31
C VAL A 228 -19.62 2.85 -13.29
N THR A 229 -20.45 3.68 -13.92
CA THR A 229 -19.99 4.80 -14.75
C THR A 229 -19.97 6.06 -13.90
N LEU A 230 -18.81 6.72 -13.77
CA LEU A 230 -18.70 8.03 -13.13
C LEU A 230 -18.51 9.12 -14.18
N SER A 231 -19.18 10.25 -14.00
CA SER A 231 -19.15 11.37 -14.95
C SER A 231 -19.62 12.67 -14.29
N ALA A 232 -19.58 13.78 -15.03
CA ALA A 232 -20.11 15.05 -14.54
C ALA A 232 -21.62 15.01 -14.21
N GLN A 233 -22.38 14.10 -14.82
CA GLN A 233 -23.83 14.01 -14.59
C GLN A 233 -24.19 13.41 -13.21
N ASN A 234 -23.28 12.65 -12.58
CA ASN A 234 -23.45 12.12 -11.24
C ASN A 234 -22.44 12.70 -10.25
N ASP A 235 -21.95 13.91 -10.53
CA ASP A 235 -20.95 14.62 -9.74
C ASP A 235 -19.71 13.77 -9.46
N TRP A 236 -19.37 12.85 -10.36
CA TRP A 236 -18.25 11.92 -10.21
C TRP A 236 -18.34 11.06 -8.94
N THR A 237 -19.56 10.70 -8.53
CA THR A 237 -19.82 9.94 -7.31
C THR A 237 -20.72 8.73 -7.50
N PHE A 238 -20.57 7.76 -6.60
CA PHE A 238 -21.44 6.60 -6.49
C PHE A 238 -21.58 6.18 -5.02
N GLU A 239 -22.74 5.66 -4.62
CA GLU A 239 -22.99 5.21 -3.25
C GLU A 239 -23.60 3.80 -3.26
N TRP A 240 -23.27 3.00 -2.25
CA TRP A 240 -23.88 1.69 -2.03
C TRP A 240 -24.00 1.39 -0.55
N GLN A 241 -24.85 0.41 -0.23
CA GLN A 241 -25.11 -0.07 1.12
C GLN A 241 -24.68 -1.54 1.21
N ASP A 242 -23.91 -1.88 2.24
CA ASP A 242 -23.73 -3.26 2.66
C ASP A 242 -24.66 -3.53 3.83
N GLU A 243 -25.71 -4.32 3.61
CA GLU A 243 -26.69 -4.69 4.64
C GLU A 243 -26.09 -5.57 5.75
N THR A 244 -24.96 -6.21 5.46
CA THR A 244 -24.35 -7.16 6.38
C THR A 244 -23.26 -6.50 7.22
N GLY A 245 -22.46 -5.62 6.59
CA GLY A 245 -21.24 -5.09 7.18
C GLY A 245 -20.14 -6.14 7.27
N ASP A 246 -20.20 -7.16 6.43
CA ASP A 246 -19.35 -8.35 6.53
C ASP A 246 -18.18 -8.31 5.56
N ARG A 247 -18.33 -7.51 4.50
CA ARG A 247 -17.51 -7.57 3.31
C ARG A 247 -16.39 -6.57 3.38
N ARG A 248 -15.24 -6.92 2.81
CA ARG A 248 -14.22 -5.96 2.44
C ARG A 248 -14.55 -5.37 1.09
N TRP A 249 -14.45 -4.06 0.98
CA TRP A 249 -14.70 -3.32 -0.25
C TRP A 249 -13.40 -2.78 -0.84
N SER A 250 -13.28 -2.83 -2.16
CA SER A 250 -12.23 -2.17 -2.94
C SER A 250 -12.84 -1.59 -4.22
N VAL A 251 -12.15 -0.61 -4.82
CA VAL A 251 -12.59 0.05 -6.05
C VAL A 251 -11.42 0.10 -7.03
N ALA A 252 -11.68 -0.26 -8.28
CA ALA A 252 -10.65 -0.27 -9.31
C ALA A 252 -11.15 0.47 -10.56
N GLU A 253 -10.49 1.59 -10.88
CA GLU A 253 -10.73 2.26 -12.15
C GLU A 253 -10.27 1.37 -13.30
N LYS A 254 -11.09 1.24 -14.34
CA LYS A 254 -10.64 0.64 -15.59
C LYS A 254 -9.73 1.65 -16.29
N LEU A 255 -8.43 1.34 -16.29
CA LEU A 255 -7.40 2.20 -16.82
C LEU A 255 -7.68 2.55 -18.29
N SER A 256 -7.78 3.85 -18.58
CA SER A 256 -7.84 4.37 -19.94
C SER A 256 -7.02 5.65 -19.99
N GLY A 257 -5.83 5.58 -20.61
CA GLY A 257 -4.94 6.72 -20.78
C GLY A 257 -3.65 6.64 -19.95
N SER A 258 -2.90 7.75 -19.93
CA SER A 258 -1.58 7.89 -19.32
C SER A 258 -1.61 8.46 -17.89
N TYR A 259 -2.76 8.40 -17.21
CA TYR A 259 -2.90 8.92 -15.86
C TYR A 259 -2.37 7.91 -14.84
N GLU A 260 -1.70 8.42 -13.80
CA GLU A 260 -1.50 7.66 -12.56
C GLU A 260 -2.81 7.64 -11.77
N VAL A 261 -3.17 6.48 -11.22
CA VAL A 261 -4.34 6.32 -10.36
C VAL A 261 -3.91 6.18 -8.90
N ARG A 262 -4.57 6.92 -8.02
CA ARG A 262 -4.38 6.89 -6.56
C ARG A 262 -5.69 6.54 -5.87
N THR A 263 -5.64 5.60 -4.94
CA THR A 263 -6.81 5.11 -4.20
C THR A 263 -6.62 5.38 -2.73
N ALA A 264 -7.56 6.09 -2.10
CA ALA A 264 -7.60 6.27 -0.67
C ALA A 264 -8.95 5.81 -0.11
N VAL A 265 -8.97 5.39 1.16
CA VAL A 265 -10.19 5.09 1.89
C VAL A 265 -10.14 5.74 3.27
N ASP A 266 -11.14 6.55 3.57
CA ASP A 266 -11.33 7.14 4.90
C ASP A 266 -12.82 7.11 5.25
N ASN A 267 -13.17 6.64 6.45
CA ASN A 267 -14.55 6.61 6.95
C ASN A 267 -15.58 6.06 5.94
N ASN A 268 -15.26 4.93 5.28
CA ASN A 268 -16.09 4.27 4.24
C ASN A 268 -16.26 5.09 2.94
N VAL A 269 -15.47 6.15 2.75
CA VAL A 269 -15.39 6.93 1.52
C VAL A 269 -14.14 6.53 0.74
N PHE A 270 -14.35 5.89 -0.40
CA PHE A 270 -13.32 5.61 -1.38
C PHE A 270 -13.09 6.84 -2.25
N THR A 271 -11.84 7.24 -2.39
CA THR A 271 -11.42 8.33 -3.26
C THR A 271 -10.47 7.79 -4.34
N LEU A 272 -10.88 7.91 -5.60
CA LEU A 272 -10.02 7.67 -6.75
C LEU A 272 -9.52 8.99 -7.30
N THR A 273 -8.21 9.18 -7.40
CA THR A 273 -7.60 10.39 -7.95
C THR A 273 -6.79 10.04 -9.19
N ASN A 274 -7.05 10.68 -10.32
CA ASN A 274 -6.16 10.58 -11.48
C ASN A 274 -5.23 11.76 -11.49
N VAL A 275 -3.93 11.48 -11.55
CA VAL A 275 -2.86 12.47 -11.60
C VAL A 275 -2.29 12.49 -13.01
N ALA A 276 -2.21 13.68 -13.61
CA ALA A 276 -1.61 13.83 -14.93
C ALA A 276 -0.13 13.43 -14.90
N PRO A 277 0.40 12.86 -16.00
CA PRO A 277 1.83 12.62 -16.10
C PRO A 277 2.57 13.96 -16.01
N GLU A 278 3.73 13.97 -15.35
CA GLU A 278 4.64 15.12 -15.38
C GLU A 278 4.96 15.48 -16.84
N PRO A 279 5.00 16.78 -17.18
CA PRO A 279 5.41 17.18 -18.52
C PRO A 279 6.84 16.68 -18.79
N GLU A 280 7.06 16.05 -19.94
CA GLU A 280 8.42 15.78 -20.41
C GLU A 280 9.15 17.11 -20.54
N ASN A 281 10.06 17.40 -19.61
CA ASN A 281 11.02 18.48 -19.80
C ASN A 281 12.04 17.96 -20.82
N PRO A 282 12.17 18.55 -22.02
CA PRO A 282 13.18 18.09 -22.95
C PRO A 282 14.54 18.19 -22.26
N GLU A 283 15.28 17.07 -22.19
CA GLU A 283 16.68 17.11 -21.80
C GLU A 283 17.36 18.20 -22.64
N PRO A 284 18.12 19.13 -22.04
CA PRO A 284 18.80 20.15 -22.83
C PRO A 284 19.76 19.45 -23.81
N GLU A 285 19.42 19.53 -25.10
CA GLU A 285 20.30 19.05 -26.17
C GLU A 285 21.63 19.81 -26.11
N GLY A 286 22.68 19.11 -25.70
CA GLY A 286 24.06 19.47 -26.03
C GLY A 286 24.90 20.07 -24.90
N PRO A 287 26.22 19.87 -24.95
CA PRO A 287 27.14 20.34 -23.92
C PRO A 287 27.16 21.87 -23.86
N LEU A 288 26.98 22.42 -22.67
CA LEU A 288 27.15 23.84 -22.37
C LEU A 288 28.51 24.33 -22.91
N SER A 289 28.48 25.18 -23.94
CA SER A 289 29.66 25.91 -24.37
C SER A 289 30.08 26.87 -23.27
N LYS A 290 31.30 26.68 -22.76
CA LYS A 290 31.94 27.63 -21.85
C LYS A 290 32.13 28.97 -22.55
N THR A 291 31.33 29.97 -22.20
CA THR A 291 31.70 31.38 -22.34
C THR A 291 31.61 32.03 -20.99
N GLY A 292 32.78 32.28 -20.39
CA GLY A 292 32.91 33.02 -19.15
C GLY A 292 32.68 34.51 -19.36
N MET A 293 32.17 35.15 -18.32
CA MET A 293 32.51 36.51 -17.98
C MET A 293 32.38 36.68 -16.46
N ASP A 294 33.53 36.84 -15.81
CA ASP A 294 33.63 37.22 -14.39
C ASP A 294 33.02 38.60 -14.17
N GLY A 295 32.09 38.72 -13.21
CA GLY A 295 31.48 39.98 -12.83
C GLY A 295 30.63 39.86 -11.57
N LYS A 296 31.22 40.21 -10.42
CA LYS A 296 30.61 40.26 -9.09
C LYS A 296 29.23 40.93 -9.06
N VAL A 297 28.19 40.21 -8.64
CA VAL A 297 27.10 40.75 -7.79
C VAL A 297 26.69 39.65 -6.80
N GLY A 298 27.06 39.86 -5.53
CA GLY A 298 26.49 39.09 -4.43
C GLY A 298 25.11 39.63 -4.08
N GLY A 299 24.20 38.71 -3.73
CA GLY A 299 22.93 39.00 -3.07
C GLY A 299 21.79 39.40 -4.01
N VAL A 300 20.87 38.46 -4.27
CA VAL A 300 19.42 38.52 -4.00
C VAL A 300 18.83 37.23 -4.59
N ALA A 301 18.60 36.23 -3.74
CA ALA A 301 17.58 35.21 -3.98
C ALA A 301 16.58 35.32 -2.83
N ILE A 302 15.66 36.29 -2.99
CA ILE A 302 14.52 36.45 -2.09
C ILE A 302 13.48 35.37 -2.46
N VAL A 303 13.27 34.51 -1.46
CA VAL A 303 12.09 33.71 -1.10
C VAL A 303 10.75 34.26 -1.62
N LEU A 304 9.85 33.38 -2.08
CA LEU A 304 8.36 33.33 -1.92
C LEU A 304 7.79 32.40 -3.02
N PHE A 305 7.14 31.27 -2.74
CA PHE A 305 5.84 31.17 -2.07
C PHE A 305 5.69 29.84 -1.31
N LEU A 306 5.71 29.92 0.03
CA LEU A 306 4.91 29.06 0.90
C LEU A 306 3.66 29.87 1.24
N THR A 307 2.48 29.43 0.82
CA THR A 307 1.20 29.69 1.52
C THR A 307 0.07 28.98 0.78
N GLY A 308 -0.61 28.08 1.48
CA GLY A 308 -1.84 27.51 0.95
C GLY A 308 -2.42 26.31 1.69
N LEU A 309 -2.01 25.96 2.92
CA LEU A 309 -2.69 24.91 3.70
C LEU A 309 -2.47 25.07 5.22
N VAL A 310 -2.79 26.25 5.75
CA VAL A 310 -3.21 26.40 7.16
C VAL A 310 -4.28 27.48 7.16
N LEU A 311 -5.52 27.11 7.52
CA LEU A 311 -6.63 27.93 8.04
C LEU A 311 -8.02 27.42 7.57
N ILE A 312 -8.36 26.18 7.92
CA ILE A 312 -9.77 25.82 8.19
C ILE A 312 -9.80 25.14 9.55
N GLY A 313 -9.86 25.95 10.61
CA GLY A 313 -9.84 25.42 11.98
C GLY A 313 -9.86 26.45 13.09
N ALA A 314 -10.27 27.71 12.86
CA ALA A 314 -10.54 28.67 13.93
C ALA A 314 -11.39 29.83 13.39
N GLY A 315 -12.71 29.65 13.38
CA GLY A 315 -13.60 30.69 12.86
C GLY A 315 -15.08 30.38 12.98
N ARG A 316 -15.52 29.79 14.10
CA ARG A 316 -16.97 29.69 14.38
C ARG A 316 -17.40 29.92 15.82
N VAL A 317 -16.59 30.60 16.63
CA VAL A 317 -17.07 31.09 17.92
C VAL A 317 -16.53 32.49 18.15
N ARG A 318 -17.46 33.41 18.46
CA ARG A 318 -17.30 34.69 19.15
C ARG A 318 -17.45 35.94 18.28
N GLY A 319 -18.70 36.40 18.21
CA GLY A 319 -19.08 37.71 17.68
C GLY A 319 -20.51 38.08 18.06
N ARG A 320 -20.93 37.85 19.31
CA ARG A 320 -22.12 38.49 19.88
C ARG A 320 -22.02 38.53 21.41
N ASN A 321 -22.22 39.73 21.97
CA ASN A 321 -21.94 40.21 23.32
C ASN A 321 -20.57 40.90 23.34
N GLU A 322 -20.49 42.24 23.33
CA GLU A 322 -21.02 43.11 24.38
C GLU A 322 -21.73 44.37 23.86
N ARG A 323 -22.92 44.62 24.41
CA ARG A 323 -23.46 45.95 24.71
C ARG A 323 -23.68 45.99 26.22
N ALA A 324 -22.78 46.66 26.93
CA ALA A 324 -22.95 47.45 28.15
C ALA A 324 -21.55 47.72 28.72
#